data_AF-Q53ST0-F1
#
_entry.id   AF-Q53ST0-F1
#
_cell.length_a   1.000
_cell.length_b   1.000
_cell.length_c   1.000
_cell.angle_alpha   90.00
_cell.angle_beta   90.00
_cell.angle_gamma   90.00
#
_symmetry.space_group_name_H-M   'P 1'
#
loop_
_entity.id
_entity.type
_entity.pdbx_description
1 polymer ?
#
loop_
_entity_poly.entity_id
_entity_poly.type
_entity_poly.pdbx_seq_one_letter_code
_entity_poly.pdbx_strand_id
1 'polypeptide(L)'
;MGRVVAELVSSLLGLWLLLCSCGCPEGAELRAPPDKIAIIGAGIGGTSAAYYLRQKFGKDVKIDLFEREEVGGRLATMMVQGQEYEAGGSVIHPLNLHMKRFVKDL
;
A
#
# COMPACT_ATOMS: atom_id res chain seq x y z
N MET A 1 -15.71 -57.50 15.82
CA MET A 1 -15.22 -56.97 14.52
C MET A 1 -15.96 -55.72 14.05
N GLY A 2 -17.29 -55.59 14.19
CA GLY A 2 -18.03 -54.42 13.66
C GLY A 2 -17.74 -53.06 14.31
N ARG A 3 -17.42 -53.01 15.62
CA ARG A 3 -17.16 -51.74 16.33
C ARG A 3 -15.83 -51.08 15.93
N VAL A 4 -14.79 -51.88 15.70
CA VAL A 4 -13.46 -51.37 15.28
C VAL A 4 -13.51 -50.77 13.88
N VAL A 5 -14.28 -51.37 12.98
CA VAL A 5 -14.48 -50.86 11.61
C VAL A 5 -15.25 -49.54 11.63
N ALA A 6 -16.28 -49.41 12.47
CA ALA A 6 -17.05 -48.18 12.58
C ALA A 6 -16.21 -47.00 13.12
N GLU A 7 -15.35 -47.24 14.11
CA GLU A 7 -14.47 -46.19 14.64
C GLU A 7 -13.36 -45.80 13.65
N LEU A 8 -12.82 -46.76 12.89
CA LEU A 8 -11.84 -46.48 11.84
C LEU A 8 -12.45 -45.62 10.73
N VAL A 9 -13.68 -45.94 10.31
CA VAL A 9 -14.41 -45.17 9.28
C VAL A 9 -14.77 -43.78 9.79
N SER A 10 -15.20 -43.65 11.05
CA SER A 10 -15.51 -42.35 11.67
C SER A 10 -14.26 -41.47 11.83
N SER A 11 -13.13 -42.07 12.20
CA SER A 11 -11.83 -41.40 12.30
C SER A 11 -11.33 -40.91 10.93
N LEU A 12 -11.45 -41.73 9.89
CA LEU A 12 -11.08 -41.35 8.53
C LEU A 12 -12.00 -40.25 7.97
N LEU A 13 -13.29 -40.29 8.27
CA LEU A 13 -14.25 -39.24 7.88
C LEU A 13 -13.99 -37.93 8.62
N GLY A 14 -13.66 -37.99 9.91
CA GLY A 14 -13.27 -36.83 10.72
C GLY A 14 -11.98 -36.19 10.24
N LEU A 15 -10.97 -36.99 9.87
CA LEU A 15 -9.71 -36.51 9.30
C LEU A 15 -9.93 -35.86 7.94
N TRP A 16 -10.82 -36.40 7.12
CA TRP A 16 -11.19 -35.83 5.82
C TRP A 16 -11.93 -34.50 5.96
N LEU A 17 -12.86 -34.39 6.93
CA LEU A 17 -13.56 -33.14 7.25
C LEU A 17 -12.62 -32.06 7.81
N LEU A 18 -11.63 -32.44 8.63
CA LEU A 18 -10.57 -31.56 9.12
C LEU A 18 -9.66 -31.04 7.99
N LEU A 19 -9.34 -31.89 7.00
CA LEU A 19 -8.55 -31.51 5.82
C LEU A 19 -9.35 -30.63 4.83
N CYS A 20 -10.67 -30.82 4.73
CA CYS A 20 -11.54 -30.02 3.87
C CYS A 20 -11.87 -28.62 4.44
N SER A 21 -11.66 -28.38 5.74
CA SER A 21 -12.02 -27.12 6.40
C SER A 21 -10.96 -26.02 6.27
N CYS A 22 -9.79 -26.33 5.71
CA CYS A 22 -8.73 -25.36 5.42
C CYS A 22 -8.59 -25.16 3.90
N GLY A 23 -9.72 -24.93 3.24
CA GLY A 23 -9.81 -24.55 1.83
C GLY A 23 -10.39 -23.16 1.70
N CYS A 24 -9.85 -22.16 2.42
CA CYS A 24 -10.01 -20.80 1.95
C CYS A 24 -9.46 -20.78 0.52
N PRO A 25 -10.16 -20.22 -0.48
CA PRO A 25 -9.54 -19.96 -1.76
C PRO A 25 -8.44 -18.91 -1.51
N GLU A 26 -7.26 -19.38 -1.15
CA GLU A 26 -6.01 -18.62 -1.07
C GLU A 26 -5.52 -18.45 -2.51
N GLY A 27 -6.35 -17.73 -3.26
CA GLY A 27 -6.24 -17.51 -4.68
C GLY A 27 -6.79 -16.14 -4.95
N ALA A 28 -6.27 -15.13 -4.25
CA ALA A 28 -6.17 -13.83 -4.88
C ALA A 28 -5.24 -14.05 -6.08
N GLU A 29 -5.79 -14.41 -7.24
CA GLU A 29 -5.07 -14.33 -8.51
C GLU A 29 -4.27 -13.03 -8.48
N LEU A 30 -2.97 -13.13 -8.74
CA LEU A 30 -2.13 -11.96 -8.92
C LEU A 30 -2.67 -11.19 -10.13
N ARG A 31 -3.62 -10.29 -9.86
CA ARG A 31 -4.21 -9.43 -10.88
C ARG A 31 -3.07 -8.65 -11.49
N ALA A 32 -3.02 -8.65 -12.83
CA ALA A 32 -2.10 -7.79 -13.56
C ALA A 32 -2.20 -6.35 -13.03
N PRO A 33 -1.09 -5.61 -12.98
CA PRO A 33 -1.12 -4.22 -12.54
C PRO A 33 -2.11 -3.42 -13.40
N PRO A 34 -2.78 -2.40 -12.83
CA PRO A 34 -3.71 -1.58 -13.59
C PRO A 34 -2.96 -0.78 -14.66
N ASP A 35 -3.51 -0.64 -15.86
CA ASP A 35 -2.87 0.14 -16.93
C ASP A 35 -2.79 1.64 -16.61
N LYS A 36 -3.73 2.14 -15.79
CA LYS A 36 -3.88 3.56 -15.47
C LYS A 36 -4.25 3.77 -14.00
N ILE A 37 -3.63 4.75 -13.37
CA ILE A 37 -3.92 5.19 -12.00
C ILE A 37 -4.11 6.71 -12.02
N ALA A 38 -5.22 7.17 -11.45
CA ALA A 38 -5.45 8.58 -11.18
C ALA A 38 -5.25 8.87 -9.68
N ILE A 39 -4.47 9.90 -9.37
CA ILE A 39 -4.22 10.37 -8.00
C ILE A 39 -4.77 11.79 -7.91
N ILE A 40 -5.64 12.03 -6.93
CA ILE A 40 -6.27 13.34 -6.70
C ILE A 40 -5.61 14.01 -5.50
N GLY A 41 -5.00 15.16 -5.74
CA GLY A 41 -4.21 15.94 -4.78
C GLY A 41 -2.71 15.63 -4.88
N ALA A 42 -1.89 16.66 -5.07
CA ALA A 42 -0.43 16.63 -5.11
C ALA A 42 0.21 17.22 -3.85
N GLY A 43 -0.46 17.12 -2.70
CA GLY A 43 0.20 17.24 -1.40
C GLY A 43 1.16 16.07 -1.14
N ILE A 44 1.88 16.09 0.00
CA ILE A 44 2.86 15.05 0.36
C ILE A 44 2.33 13.61 0.20
N GLY A 45 1.07 13.34 0.54
CA GLY A 45 0.48 12.02 0.40
C GLY A 45 0.36 11.57 -1.07
N GLY A 46 -0.15 12.43 -1.95
CA GLY A 46 -0.36 12.10 -3.35
C GLY A 46 0.94 12.02 -4.15
N THR A 47 1.88 12.93 -3.90
CA THR A 47 3.22 12.86 -4.51
C THR A 47 3.99 11.64 -4.03
N SER A 48 3.91 11.29 -2.74
CA SER A 48 4.51 10.07 -2.20
C SER A 48 3.88 8.80 -2.80
N ALA A 49 2.55 8.79 -2.98
CA ALA A 49 1.86 7.70 -3.63
C ALA A 49 2.32 7.56 -5.09
N ALA A 50 2.38 8.66 -5.85
CA ALA A 50 2.86 8.67 -7.22
C ALA A 50 4.28 8.11 -7.33
N TYR A 51 5.17 8.54 -6.42
CA TYR A 51 6.54 8.02 -6.35
C TYR A 51 6.58 6.51 -6.13
N TYR A 52 5.95 6.00 -5.07
CA TYR A 52 6.00 4.57 -4.77
C TYR A 52 5.27 3.70 -5.80
N LEU A 53 4.20 4.20 -6.40
CA LEU A 53 3.51 3.52 -7.50
C LEU A 53 4.40 3.43 -8.74
N ARG A 54 5.15 4.49 -9.05
CA ARG A 54 6.13 4.47 -10.14
C ARG A 54 7.26 3.47 -9.85
N GLN A 55 7.76 3.41 -8.62
CA GLN A 55 8.78 2.43 -8.23
C GLN A 55 8.25 0.98 -8.32
N LYS A 56 6.99 0.76 -7.94
CA LYS A 56 6.37 -0.57 -7.94
C LYS A 56 6.05 -1.08 -9.34
N PHE A 57 5.49 -0.23 -10.19
CA PHE A 57 4.91 -0.64 -11.47
C PHE A 57 5.76 -0.28 -12.70
N GLY A 58 6.91 0.38 -12.51
CA GLY A 58 7.77 0.78 -13.62
C GLY A 58 7.08 1.79 -14.53
N LYS A 59 7.52 1.91 -15.78
CA LYS A 59 7.01 2.90 -16.76
C LYS A 59 5.71 2.46 -17.45
N ASP A 60 5.35 1.19 -17.33
CA ASP A 60 4.26 0.58 -18.10
C ASP A 60 2.88 1.03 -17.63
N VAL A 61 2.76 1.43 -16.36
CA VAL A 61 1.53 2.00 -15.81
C VAL A 61 1.50 3.51 -15.99
N LYS A 62 0.44 4.02 -16.60
CA LYS A 62 0.20 5.47 -16.68
C LYS A 62 -0.28 5.97 -15.32
N ILE A 63 0.38 6.99 -14.80
CA ILE A 63 0.01 7.63 -13.52
C ILE A 63 -0.29 9.09 -13.82
N ASP A 64 -1.55 9.46 -13.65
CA ASP A 64 -2.02 10.84 -13.78
C ASP A 64 -2.24 11.42 -12.37
N LEU A 65 -1.53 12.50 -12.04
CA LEU A 65 -1.64 13.23 -10.77
C LEU A 65 -2.36 14.56 -11.04
N PHE A 66 -3.51 14.75 -10.40
CA PHE A 66 -4.32 15.96 -10.57
C PHE A 66 -4.23 16.81 -9.30
N GLU A 67 -3.80 18.06 -9.45
CA GLU A 67 -3.79 19.07 -8.39
C GLU A 67 -4.43 20.34 -8.92
N ARG A 68 -5.20 21.00 -8.06
CA ARG A 68 -5.89 22.24 -8.36
C ARG A 68 -4.97 23.44 -8.15
N GLU A 69 -4.10 23.37 -7.16
CA GLU A 69 -3.22 24.46 -6.73
C GLU A 69 -1.74 24.09 -6.97
N GLU A 70 -0.85 24.52 -6.07
CA GLU A 70 0.57 24.20 -6.13
C GLU A 70 0.87 22.79 -5.57
N VAL A 71 1.85 22.12 -6.17
CA VAL A 71 2.36 20.84 -5.68
C VAL A 71 2.99 21.05 -4.30
N GLY A 72 2.76 20.11 -3.38
CA GLY A 72 3.23 20.18 -2.00
C GLY A 72 2.08 20.36 -1.00
N GLY A 73 1.00 21.03 -1.42
CA GLY A 73 -0.19 21.26 -0.60
C GLY A 73 0.15 21.96 0.71
N ARG A 74 0.03 21.26 1.84
CA ARG A 74 0.37 21.80 3.18
C ARG A 74 1.87 21.81 3.49
N LEU A 75 2.72 21.27 2.62
CA LEU A 75 4.17 21.50 2.69
C LEU A 75 4.47 22.71 1.81
N ALA A 76 4.50 23.88 2.44
CA ALA A 76 4.61 25.16 1.75
C ALA A 76 5.57 26.07 2.51
N THR A 77 6.44 26.75 1.78
CA THR A 77 7.29 27.82 2.30
C THR A 77 6.74 29.18 1.87
N MET A 78 7.06 30.22 2.64
CA MET A 78 6.75 31.60 2.28
C MET A 78 7.90 32.55 2.58
N MET A 79 8.02 33.59 1.76
CA MET A 79 9.01 34.64 1.93
C MET A 79 8.44 35.78 2.78
N VAL A 80 9.08 36.07 3.92
CA VAL A 80 8.75 37.19 4.80
C VAL A 80 10.00 38.02 5.02
N GLN A 81 9.98 39.29 4.61
CA GLN A 81 11.13 40.21 4.74
C GLN A 81 12.45 39.65 4.16
N GLY A 82 12.37 38.90 3.06
CA GLY A 82 13.55 38.31 2.40
C GLY A 82 14.07 37.03 3.06
N GLN A 83 13.37 36.49 4.07
CA GLN A 83 13.67 35.21 4.69
C GLN A 83 12.59 34.18 4.35
N GLU A 84 12.99 32.93 4.13
CA GLU A 84 12.09 31.82 3.87
C GLU A 84 11.63 31.17 5.18
N TYR A 85 10.33 30.90 5.30
CA TYR A 85 9.72 30.25 6.46
C TYR A 85 8.80 29.12 6.04
N GLU A 86 8.78 28.05 6.83
CA GLU A 86 7.77 27.00 6.72
C GLU A 86 6.39 27.53 7.13
N ALA A 87 5.46 27.61 6.18
CA ALA A 87 4.08 28.03 6.40
C ALA A 87 3.15 26.86 6.77
N GLY A 88 3.66 25.63 6.69
CA GLY A 88 2.89 24.41 6.93
C GLY A 88 3.70 23.34 7.64
N GLY A 89 3.93 22.20 6.98
CA GLY A 89 4.64 21.08 7.59
C GLY A 89 6.11 21.41 7.87
N SER A 90 6.42 21.70 9.13
CA SER A 90 7.75 22.16 9.57
C SER A 90 8.57 21.13 10.34
N VAL A 91 7.91 20.15 10.98
CA VAL A 91 8.58 19.15 11.82
C VAL A 91 8.05 17.76 11.50
N ILE A 92 8.98 16.86 11.15
CA ILE A 92 8.69 15.45 10.89
C ILE A 92 9.35 14.62 11.98
N HIS A 93 8.57 13.74 12.62
CA HIS A 93 9.09 12.88 13.66
C HIS A 93 10.17 11.91 13.10
N PRO A 94 11.32 11.71 13.77
CA PRO A 94 12.41 10.87 13.27
C PRO A 94 12.07 9.39 13.04
N LEU A 95 10.95 8.92 13.61
CA LEU A 95 10.43 7.55 13.39
C LEU A 95 9.51 7.45 12.17
N ASN A 96 9.27 8.54 11.44
CA ASN A 96 8.64 8.45 10.13
C ASN A 96 9.65 7.90 9.12
N LEU A 97 9.68 6.57 8.99
CA LEU A 97 10.64 5.88 8.15
C LEU A 97 10.44 6.18 6.65
N HIS A 98 9.22 6.49 6.22
CA HIS A 98 8.94 6.90 4.84
C HIS A 98 9.61 8.24 4.51
N MET A 99 9.48 9.24 5.39
CA MET A 99 10.14 10.53 5.21
C MET A 99 11.66 10.43 5.30
N LYS A 100 12.17 9.66 6.28
CA LYS A 100 13.61 9.39 6.37
C LYS A 100 14.18 8.75 5.12
N ARG A 101 13.38 7.92 4.44
CA ARG A 101 13.77 7.30 3.18
C ARG A 101 13.77 8.32 2.04
N PHE A 102 12.75 9.17 1.94
CA PHE A 102 12.74 10.22 0.93
C PHE A 102 13.93 11.17 1.02
N VAL A 103 14.33 11.58 2.23
CA VAL A 103 15.53 12.44 2.42
C VAL A 103 16.82 11.79 1.90
N LYS A 104 16.87 10.46 1.78
CA LYS A 104 18.05 9.73 1.30
C LYS A 104 17.98 9.37 -0.18
N ASP A 105 16.79 9.05 -0.66
CA ASP A 105 16.56 8.46 -1.97
C ASP A 105 16.21 9.53 -3.04
N LEU A 106 15.84 10.75 -2.63
CA LEU A 106 15.53 11.91 -3.49
C LEU A 106 16.59 13.01 -3.31
#